data_AF-A0A158HMS8-F1
#
_entry.id   AF-A0A158HMS8-F1
#
_cell.length_a   1.000
_cell.length_b   1.000
_cell.length_c   1.000
_cell.angle_alpha   90.00
_cell.angle_beta   90.00
_cell.angle_gamma   90.00
#
_symmetry.space_group_name_H-M   'P 1'
#
loop_
_entity.id
_entity.type
_entity.pdbx_description
1 polymer ?
#
loop_
_entity_poly.entity_id
_entity_poly.type
_entity_poly.pdbx_seq_one_letter_code
_entity_poly.pdbx_strand_id
1 'polypeptide(L)' 'MKKSIKVIVSAINHDSGHVFTTAVEVTDDEYGNGKHFHVALGRAAEAGFVSPLIAVEADDLVRLAMEIRSVIAQRNAAH' A
#
# COMPACT_ATOMS: atom_id res chain seq x y z
N MET A 1 -16.81 19.85 -11.34
CA MET A 1 -16.52 19.25 -10.03
C MET A 1 -15.37 18.28 -10.22
N LYS A 2 -14.23 18.46 -9.55
CA LYS A 2 -13.12 17.49 -9.68
C LYS A 2 -13.58 16.15 -9.07
N LYS A 3 -13.34 15.05 -9.78
CA LYS A 3 -13.67 13.71 -9.28
C LYS A 3 -12.76 13.40 -8.09
N SER A 4 -13.35 12.93 -6.99
CA SER A 4 -12.62 12.44 -5.83
C SER A 4 -12.48 10.93 -5.94
N ILE A 5 -11.25 10.43 -5.75
CA ILE A 5 -10.88 9.02 -5.71
C ILE A 5 -10.54 8.69 -4.26
N LYS A 6 -11.13 7.61 -3.75
CA LYS A 6 -10.76 7.04 -2.46
C LYS A 6 -9.86 5.83 -2.67
N VAL A 7 -8.65 5.88 -2.10
CA VAL A 7 -7.61 4.86 -2.25
C VAL A 7 -7.26 4.33 -0.87
N ILE A 8 -7.11 3.01 -0.72
CA ILE A 8 -6.58 2.41 0.51
C ILE A 8 -5.09 2.20 0.31
N VAL A 9 -4.29 2.76 1.20
CA VAL A 9 -2.82 2.71 1.13
C VAL A 9 -2.28 2.09 2.41
N SER A 10 -1.33 1.18 2.25
CA SER A 10 -0.59 0.55 3.33
C SER A 10 0.85 1.09 3.36
N ALA A 11 1.27 1.64 4.48
CA ALA A 11 2.66 1.93 4.79
C ALA A 11 3.27 0.73 5.53
N ILE A 12 4.32 0.14 4.95
CA ILE A 12 4.96 -1.07 5.44
C ILE A 12 6.36 -0.70 5.90
N ASN A 13 6.67 -0.96 7.17
CA ASN A 13 8.03 -0.84 7.67
C ASN A 13 8.84 -2.06 7.22
N HIS A 14 9.90 -1.85 6.44
CA HIS A 14 10.70 -2.94 5.88
C HIS A 14 11.39 -3.78 6.95
N ASP A 15 11.93 -3.14 7.98
CA ASP A 15 12.79 -3.79 8.98
C ASP A 15 11.98 -4.59 10.00
N SER A 16 10.83 -4.07 10.42
CA SER A 16 9.97 -4.67 11.44
C SER A 16 8.77 -5.43 10.88
N GLY A 17 8.44 -5.23 9.59
CA GLY A 17 7.26 -5.82 8.96
C GLY A 17 5.93 -5.24 9.43
N HIS A 18 5.94 -4.20 10.28
CA HIS A 18 4.71 -3.54 10.72
C HIS A 18 3.99 -2.88 9.54
N VAL A 19 2.67 -3.02 9.52
CA VAL A 19 1.81 -2.47 8.46
C VAL A 19 0.81 -1.48 9.08
N PHE A 20 0.77 -0.28 8.52
CA PHE A 20 -0.23 0.73 8.81
C PHE A 20 -1.09 0.98 7.57
N THR A 21 -2.39 0.74 7.64
CA THR A 21 -3.30 0.90 6.51
C THR A 21 -4.28 2.05 6.76
N THR A 22 -4.47 2.91 5.78
CA THR A 22 -5.38 4.06 5.87
C THR A 22 -6.07 4.34 4.53
N ALA A 23 -7.28 4.89 4.58
CA ALA A 23 -7.99 5.36 3.40
C ALA A 23 -7.65 6.84 3.15
N VAL A 24 -7.28 7.19 1.92
CA VAL A 24 -6.96 8.55 1.49
C VAL A 24 -7.90 8.97 0.38
N GLU A 25 -8.45 10.17 0.47
CA GLU A 25 -9.24 10.79 -0.59
C GLU A 25 -8.36 11.81 -1.31
N VAL A 26 -8.28 11.71 -2.64
CA VAL A 26 -7.49 12.56 -3.53
C VAL A 26 -8.27 12.86 -4.81
N THR A 27 -7.99 13.96 -5.47
CA THR A 27 -8.49 14.23 -6.82
C THR A 27 -7.74 13.40 -7.88
N ASP A 28 -8.28 13.30 -9.10
CA ASP A 28 -7.62 12.61 -10.23
C ASP A 28 -6.18 13.11 -10.47
N ASP A 29 -5.95 14.44 -10.43
CA ASP A 29 -4.62 15.04 -10.60
C ASP A 29 -3.68 14.65 -9.45
N GLU A 30 -4.17 14.66 -8.21
CA GLU A 30 -3.40 14.28 -7.03
C GLU A 30 -3.08 12.78 -7.00
N TYR A 31 -4.01 11.95 -7.50
CA TYR A 31 -3.80 10.53 -7.68
C TYR A 31 -2.66 10.27 -8.66
N GLY A 32 -2.69 10.88 -9.85
CA GLY A 32 -1.64 10.75 -10.86
C GLY A 32 -0.26 11.25 -10.40
N ASN A 33 -0.23 12.18 -9.45
CA ASN A 33 1.00 12.69 -8.84
C ASN A 33 1.45 11.90 -7.58
N GLY A 34 0.79 10.79 -7.23
CA GLY A 34 1.17 9.96 -6.08
C GLY A 34 0.90 10.59 -4.71
N LYS A 35 0.03 11.61 -4.62
CA LYS A 35 -0.25 12.34 -3.37
C LYS A 35 -0.77 11.43 -2.25
N HIS A 36 -1.53 10.41 -2.61
CA HIS A 36 -2.11 9.45 -1.66
C HIS A 36 -1.03 8.68 -0.88
N PHE A 37 0.12 8.37 -1.50
CA PHE A 37 1.25 7.77 -0.81
C PHE A 37 1.83 8.70 0.25
N HIS A 38 2.07 9.96 -0.10
CA HIS A 38 2.61 10.94 0.85
C HIS A 38 1.69 11.19 2.04
N VAL A 39 0.38 11.28 1.81
CA VAL A 39 -0.61 11.42 2.89
C VAL A 39 -0.62 10.20 3.80
N ALA A 40 -0.57 8.99 3.22
CA ALA A 40 -0.54 7.75 4.01
C ALA A 40 0.72 7.65 4.88
N LEU A 41 1.90 8.01 4.33
CA LEU A 41 3.16 8.05 5.08
C LEU A 41 3.14 9.10 6.19
N GLY A 42 2.58 10.29 5.93
CA GLY A 42 2.40 11.32 6.96
C GLY A 42 1.56 10.84 8.13
N ARG A 43 0.42 10.19 7.86
CA ARG A 43 -0.45 9.60 8.89
C ARG A 43 0.22 8.46 9.67
N ALA A 44 1.02 7.65 8.99
CA ALA A 44 1.79 6.59 9.66
C ALA A 44 2.80 7.20 10.65
N ALA A 45 3.50 8.27 10.25
CA ALA A 45 4.42 8.99 11.12
C ALA A 45 3.70 9.64 12.31
N GLU A 46 2.53 10.26 12.10
CA GLU A 46 1.68 10.80 13.18
C GLU A 46 1.21 9.71 14.16
N ALA A 47 1.01 8.48 13.68
CA ALA A 47 0.69 7.32 14.49
C ALA A 47 1.91 6.67 15.18
N GLY A 48 3.12 7.22 15.00
CA GLY A 48 4.36 6.74 15.63
C GLY A 48 5.10 5.66 14.85
N PHE A 49 4.70 5.36 13.61
CA PHE A 49 5.46 4.45 12.75
C PHE A 49 6.70 5.19 12.22
N VAL A 50 7.88 4.67 12.55
CA VAL A 50 9.17 5.23 12.14
C VAL A 50 9.68 4.59 10.85
N SER A 51 10.49 5.35 10.12
CA SER A 51 11.16 4.93 8.88
C SER A 51 12.10 3.73 9.07
N PRO A 52 12.38 2.97 7.99
CA PRO A 52 11.92 3.18 6.61
C PRO A 52 10.52 2.59 6.35
N LEU A 53 9.60 3.43 5.84
CA LEU A 53 8.25 3.04 5.43
C LEU A 53 8.12 3.06 3.90
N ILE A 54 7.52 2.02 3.34
CA ILE A 54 7.17 1.92 1.92
C ILE A 54 5.65 1.96 1.81
N ALA A 55 5.11 2.89 1.02
CA ALA A 55 3.68 2.97 0.76
C ALA A 55 3.31 2.16 -0.49
N VAL A 56 2.20 1.41 -0.40
CA VAL A 56 1.64 0.62 -1.50
C VAL A 56 0.12 0.69 -1.47
N GLU A 57 -0.52 0.72 -2.64
CA GLU A 57 -1.98 0.60 -2.69
C GLU A 57 -2.41 -0.81 -2.25
N ALA A 58 -3.51 -0.91 -1.52
CA ALA A 58 -3.98 -2.20 -1.00
C ALA A 58 -4.33 -3.19 -2.12
N ASP A 59 -4.87 -2.69 -3.23
CA ASP A 59 -5.23 -3.53 -4.38
C ASP A 59 -3.99 -4.14 -5.05
N ASP A 60 -2.91 -3.36 -5.18
CA ASP A 60 -1.62 -3.86 -5.67
C ASP A 60 -1.00 -4.87 -4.71
N LEU A 61 -1.09 -4.63 -3.41
CA LEU A 61 -0.60 -5.56 -2.39
C LEU A 61 -1.37 -6.90 -2.44
N VAL A 62 -2.69 -6.86 -2.58
CA VAL A 62 -3.53 -8.07 -2.72
C VAL A 62 -3.18 -8.82 -4.00
N ARG A 63 -3.02 -8.10 -5.12
CA ARG A 63 -2.62 -8.70 -6.40
C ARG A 63 -1.28 -9.42 -6.28
N LEU A 64 -0.27 -8.78 -5.70
CA LEU A 64 1.04 -9.38 -5.46
C LEU A 64 0.94 -10.63 -4.56
N ALA A 65 0.13 -10.57 -3.49
CA ALA A 65 -0.07 -11.72 -2.60
C ALA A 65 -0.71 -12.91 -3.33
N MET A 66 -1.67 -12.66 -4.23
CA MET A 66 -2.27 -13.69 -5.07
C MET A 66 -1.27 -14.32 -6.04
N GLU A 67 -0.42 -13.50 -6.66
CA GLU A 67 0.65 -13.97 -7.55
C GLU A 67 1.66 -14.86 -6.81
N ILE A 68 2.13 -14.41 -5.64
CA ILE A 68 3.03 -15.20 -4.77
C ILE A 68 2.39 -16.53 -4.39
N ARG A 69 1.11 -16.53 -3.99
CA ARG A 69 0.36 -17.76 -3.66
C ARG A 69 0.34 -18.73 -4.83
N SER A 70 0.11 -18.23 -6.05
CA SER A 70 0.09 -19.06 -7.26
C SER A 70 1.45 -19.72 -7.51
N VAL A 71 2.54 -18.95 -7.43
CA VAL A 71 3.91 -19.47 -7.61
C VAL A 71 4.26 -20.54 -6.56
N ILE A 72 3.91 -20.32 -5.29
CA ILE A 72 4.13 -21.31 -4.22
C ILE A 72 3.35 -22.58 -4.50
N ALA A 73 2.09 -22.48 -4.91
CA ALA A 73 1.25 -23.64 -5.22
C ALA A 73 1.84 -24.46 -6.39
N GLN A 74 2.30 -23.80 -7.46
CA GLN A 74 2.96 -24.45 -8.59
C GLN A 74 4.24 -25.17 -8.18
N ARG A 75 5.10 -24.53 -7.37
CA ARG A 75 6.32 -25.15 -6.85
C ARG A 75 6.00 -26.40 -6.03
N ASN A 76 5.02 -26.31 -5.12
CA ASN A 76 4.66 -27.43 -4.25
C ASN A 76 4.02 -28.61 -5.01
N ALA A 77 3.41 -28.37 -6.17
CA ALA A 77 2.87 -29.44 -7.03
C ALA A 77 3.93 -30.14 -7.88
N ALA A 78 5.11 -29.52 -8.05
CA ALA A 78 6.24 -30.07 -8.79
C ALA A 78 7.22 -30.89 -7.92
N HIS A 79 7.02 -30.91 -6.60
CA HIS A 79 7.77 -31.70 -5.61
C HIS A 79 6.92 -32.85 -5.08
#